data_AF-A0A1A0K6U4-F1
#
_entry.id   AF-A0A1A0K6U4-F1
#
_cell.length_a   1.000
_cell.length_b   1.000
_cell.length_c   1.000
_cell.angle_alpha   90.00
_cell.angle_beta   90.00
_cell.angle_gamma   90.00
#
_symmetry.space_group_name_H-M   'P 1'
#
loop_
_entity.id
_entity.type
_entity.pdbx_description
1 polymer ?
#
loop_
_entity_poly.entity_id
_entity_poly.type
_entity_poly.pdbx_seq_one_letter_code
_entity_poly.pdbx_strand_id
1 'polypeptide(L)'
;MLTIGQLADYAGVTVKAVRHYHQRGLLAEPDRDASGYRRYTAQHAIDLVKIRTLAHAGVPLARVKDLLDADPGALAAALTEIDHDLEQRIEQLRRTREQLTQLRGGDRLYVSADVADHLDELRELGVSERQIQLERDGWILMQTASPTAAAAWIAEKRTLLDDAEFRAIYLDYDAVYDCSPADPRLPELAARTREWFARRDNATTVVPDHDATIAQLAVRSQPGATSPAWDRLAELMREPDEGK
;
A
#
# COMPACT_ATOMS: atom_id res chain seq x y z
N MET A 1 27.98 -15.51 39.41
CA MET A 1 27.89 -16.75 38.60
C MET A 1 26.44 -16.93 38.18
N LEU A 2 26.17 -17.17 36.90
CA LEU A 2 24.84 -17.28 36.30
C LEU A 2 24.52 -18.75 35.97
N THR A 3 23.24 -19.12 36.01
CA THR A 3 22.74 -20.36 35.39
C THR A 3 22.62 -20.19 33.87
N ILE A 4 22.47 -21.30 33.13
CA ILE A 4 22.26 -21.23 31.67
C ILE A 4 20.98 -20.45 31.31
N GLY A 5 19.93 -20.53 32.13
CA GLY A 5 18.68 -19.77 31.94
C GLY A 5 18.93 -18.27 32.11
N GLN A 6 19.54 -17.87 33.22
CA GLN A 6 19.88 -16.46 33.47
C GLN A 6 20.84 -15.89 32.42
N LEU A 7 21.79 -16.68 31.93
CA LEU A 7 22.68 -16.29 30.84
C LEU A 7 21.90 -16.06 29.55
N ALA A 8 21.01 -16.99 29.19
CA ALA A 8 20.20 -16.91 27.99
C ALA A 8 19.27 -15.69 28.04
N ASP A 9 18.59 -15.47 29.17
CA ASP A 9 17.71 -14.32 29.38
C ASP A 9 18.47 -12.99 29.30
N TYR A 10 19.63 -12.90 29.95
CA TYR A 10 20.48 -11.70 29.89
C TYR A 10 20.91 -11.37 28.46
N ALA A 11 21.31 -12.38 27.71
CA ALA A 11 21.70 -12.22 26.32
C ALA A 11 20.49 -12.24 25.36
N GLY A 12 19.24 -12.27 25.82
CA GLY A 12 18.05 -12.28 24.97
C GLY A 12 18.03 -13.42 23.94
N VAL A 13 18.56 -14.59 24.30
CA VAL A 13 18.56 -15.80 23.46
C VAL A 13 17.87 -16.94 24.18
N THR A 14 17.55 -18.02 23.47
CA THR A 14 17.01 -19.22 24.11
C THR A 14 18.12 -20.06 24.72
N VAL A 15 17.81 -20.84 25.77
CA VAL A 15 18.73 -21.86 26.32
C VAL A 15 19.19 -22.84 25.23
N LYS A 16 18.33 -23.14 24.25
CA LYS A 16 18.66 -23.97 23.08
C LYS A 16 19.76 -23.32 22.23
N ALA A 17 19.71 -22.00 22.02
CA ALA A 17 20.75 -21.27 21.30
C ALA A 17 22.09 -21.31 22.05
N VAL A 18 22.08 -21.14 23.39
CA VAL A 18 23.31 -21.26 24.20
C VAL A 18 23.95 -22.64 24.04
N ARG A 19 23.15 -23.72 24.14
CA ARG A 19 23.63 -25.10 23.90
C ARG A 19 24.17 -25.29 22.49
N HIS A 20 23.52 -24.67 21.51
CA HIS A 20 23.95 -24.74 20.13
C HIS A 20 25.31 -24.05 19.91
N TYR A 21 25.55 -22.90 20.55
CA TYR A 21 26.84 -22.23 20.49
C TYR A 21 27.95 -23.01 21.20
N HIS A 22 27.65 -23.69 22.31
CA HIS A 22 28.60 -24.65 22.91
C HIS A 22 28.96 -25.78 21.95
N GLN A 23 27.96 -26.41 21.31
CA GLN A 23 28.18 -27.50 20.36
C GLN A 23 29.04 -27.07 19.16
N ARG A 24 28.92 -25.81 18.73
CA ARG A 24 29.72 -25.24 17.65
C ARG A 24 31.06 -24.67 18.10
N GLY A 25 31.38 -24.75 19.40
CA GLY A 25 32.62 -24.22 19.96
C GLY A 25 32.74 -22.69 19.88
N LEU A 26 31.60 -22.00 19.80
CA LEU A 26 31.52 -20.53 19.77
C LEU A 26 31.53 -19.91 21.15
N LEU A 27 30.98 -20.63 22.13
CA LEU A 27 30.97 -20.23 23.53
C LEU A 27 31.62 -21.34 24.35
N ALA A 28 32.63 -20.99 25.15
CA ALA A 28 33.27 -21.94 26.05
C ALA A 28 32.24 -22.52 27.04
N GLU A 29 32.23 -23.84 27.19
CA GLU A 29 31.34 -24.50 28.15
C GLU A 29 32.09 -24.62 29.50
N PRO A 30 31.61 -23.96 30.57
CA PRO A 30 32.28 -24.02 31.86
C PRO A 30 32.13 -25.39 32.53
N ASP A 31 33.08 -25.73 33.39
CA ASP A 31 33.03 -26.92 34.22
C ASP A 31 31.79 -26.94 35.12
N ARG A 32 31.41 -28.15 35.52
CA ARG A 32 30.36 -28.34 36.52
C ARG A 32 30.91 -28.03 37.90
N ASP A 33 30.17 -27.24 38.67
CA ASP A 33 30.49 -26.98 40.07
C ASP A 33 30.27 -28.23 40.94
N ALA A 34 30.61 -28.14 42.23
CA ALA A 34 30.43 -29.24 43.19
C ALA A 34 28.97 -29.71 43.33
N SER A 35 27.99 -28.90 42.91
CA SER A 35 26.57 -29.25 42.88
C SER A 35 26.13 -29.89 41.55
N GLY A 36 27.05 -30.09 40.61
CA GLY A 36 26.81 -30.71 39.31
C GLY A 36 26.25 -29.75 38.24
N TYR A 37 26.12 -28.46 38.55
CA TYR A 37 25.56 -27.44 37.67
C TYR A 37 26.66 -26.60 37.00
N ARG A 38 26.39 -26.18 35.75
CA ARG A 38 27.27 -25.23 35.04
C ARG A 38 27.04 -23.82 35.55
N ARG A 39 28.14 -23.10 35.78
CA ARG A 39 28.13 -21.71 36.25
C ARG A 39 28.85 -20.82 35.27
N TYR A 40 28.13 -19.83 34.77
CA TYR A 40 28.63 -18.88 33.77
C TYR A 40 29.11 -17.60 34.45
N THR A 41 30.26 -17.12 34.01
CA THR A 41 30.84 -15.84 34.46
C THR A 41 30.24 -14.67 33.67
N ALA A 42 30.54 -13.44 34.09
CA ALA A 42 30.20 -12.24 33.32
C ALA A 42 30.85 -12.25 31.93
N GLN A 43 32.05 -12.84 31.78
CA GLN A 43 32.72 -12.96 30.49
C GLN A 43 31.91 -13.78 29.49
N HIS A 44 31.35 -14.92 29.92
CA HIS A 44 30.45 -15.73 29.08
C HIS A 44 29.23 -14.93 28.61
N ALA A 45 28.71 -14.02 29.44
CA ALA A 45 27.60 -13.15 29.06
C ALA A 45 28.02 -12.12 28.00
N ILE A 46 29.20 -11.51 28.15
CA ILE A 46 29.77 -10.59 27.15
C ILE A 46 29.98 -11.31 25.82
N ASP A 47 30.57 -12.50 25.84
CA ASP A 47 30.86 -13.28 24.64
C ASP A 47 29.56 -13.70 23.95
N LEU A 48 28.55 -14.14 24.71
CA LEU A 48 27.26 -14.50 24.16
C LEU A 48 26.54 -13.30 23.51
N VAL A 49 26.64 -12.10 24.11
CA VAL A 49 26.11 -10.87 23.52
C VAL A 49 26.82 -10.56 22.19
N LYS A 50 28.16 -10.67 22.13
CA LYS A 50 28.92 -10.47 20.88
C LYS A 50 28.51 -11.47 19.79
N ILE A 51 28.45 -12.77 20.12
CA ILE A 51 28.03 -13.84 19.20
C ILE A 51 26.65 -13.51 18.62
N ARG A 52 25.69 -13.17 19.50
CA ARG A 52 24.32 -12.83 19.08
C ARG A 52 24.30 -11.61 18.17
N THR A 53 25.00 -10.54 18.53
CA THR A 53 25.00 -9.29 17.75
C THR A 53 25.55 -9.53 16.35
N LEU A 54 26.67 -10.24 16.21
CA LEU A 54 27.24 -10.58 14.91
C LEU A 54 26.33 -11.50 14.10
N ALA A 55 25.73 -12.52 14.74
CA ALA A 55 24.77 -13.39 14.07
C ALA A 55 23.52 -12.63 13.58
N HIS A 56 23.02 -11.66 14.36
CA HIS A 56 21.90 -10.79 13.98
C HIS A 56 22.25 -9.84 12.84
N ALA A 57 23.51 -9.39 12.74
CA ALA A 57 24.03 -8.63 11.61
C ALA A 57 24.16 -9.49 10.33
N GLY A 58 23.86 -10.79 10.40
CA GLY A 58 23.93 -11.72 9.28
C GLY A 58 25.32 -12.30 9.05
N VAL A 59 26.23 -12.19 10.02
CA VAL A 59 27.56 -12.81 9.96
C VAL A 59 27.41 -14.32 10.14
N PRO A 60 27.93 -15.16 9.22
CA PRO A 60 27.89 -16.60 9.38
C PRO A 60 28.61 -17.05 10.64
N LEU A 61 28.05 -18.01 11.37
CA LEU A 61 28.59 -18.51 12.65
C LEU A 61 30.05 -18.97 12.56
N ALA A 62 30.50 -19.48 11.41
CA ALA A 62 31.92 -19.81 11.21
C ALA A 62 32.81 -18.55 11.31
N ARG A 63 32.44 -17.48 10.60
CA ARG A 63 33.14 -16.18 10.64
C ARG A 63 33.03 -15.51 12.01
N VAL A 64 31.92 -15.70 12.73
CA VAL A 64 31.80 -15.18 14.12
C VAL A 64 32.89 -15.74 15.02
N LYS A 65 33.23 -17.02 14.88
CA LYS A 65 34.31 -17.63 15.66
C LYS A 65 35.65 -16.95 15.35
N ASP A 66 35.98 -16.85 14.07
CA ASP A 66 37.24 -16.24 13.62
C ASP A 66 37.38 -14.80 14.10
N LEU A 67 36.29 -14.04 14.15
CA LEU A 67 36.27 -12.66 14.65
C LEU A 67 36.47 -12.57 16.16
N LEU A 68 35.94 -13.51 16.94
CA LEU A 68 36.12 -13.52 18.40
C LEU A 68 37.54 -13.90 18.81
N ASP A 69 38.20 -14.73 18.01
CA ASP A 69 39.59 -15.17 18.21
C ASP A 69 40.62 -14.19 17.61
N ALA A 70 40.17 -13.19 16.83
CA ALA A 70 41.01 -12.19 16.19
C ALA A 70 41.61 -11.17 17.19
N ASP A 71 42.73 -10.57 16.83
CA ASP A 71 43.29 -9.45 17.59
C ASP A 71 42.37 -8.21 17.54
N PRO A 72 42.48 -7.28 18.51
CA PRO A 72 41.59 -6.12 18.58
C PRO A 72 41.58 -5.25 17.33
N GLY A 73 42.70 -5.17 16.59
CA GLY A 73 42.80 -4.37 15.37
C GLY A 73 42.05 -5.03 14.21
N ALA A 74 42.26 -6.33 14.01
CA ALA A 74 41.54 -7.11 13.00
C ALA A 74 40.03 -7.16 13.27
N LEU A 75 39.62 -7.31 14.53
CA LEU A 75 38.21 -7.26 14.92
C LEU A 75 37.59 -5.89 14.62
N ALA A 76 38.27 -4.78 14.95
CA ALA A 76 37.77 -3.44 14.67
C ALA A 76 37.61 -3.16 13.16
N ALA A 77 38.56 -3.61 12.35
CA ALA A 77 38.46 -3.51 10.90
C ALA A 77 37.27 -4.30 10.34
N ALA A 78 37.10 -5.55 10.78
CA ALA A 78 35.99 -6.38 10.35
C ALA A 78 34.62 -5.84 10.81
N LEU A 79 34.54 -5.25 12.00
CA LEU A 79 33.31 -4.59 12.46
C LEU A 79 32.95 -3.38 11.57
N THR A 80 33.95 -2.61 11.14
CA THR A 80 33.75 -1.50 10.19
C THR A 80 33.22 -2.01 8.84
N GLU A 81 33.76 -3.12 8.32
CA GLU A 81 33.26 -3.75 7.10
C GLU A 81 31.80 -4.21 7.24
N ILE A 82 31.48 -4.88 8.36
CA ILE A 82 30.11 -5.36 8.64
C ILE A 82 29.14 -4.18 8.72
N ASP A 83 29.53 -3.09 9.38
CA ASP A 83 28.71 -1.89 9.49
C ASP A 83 28.44 -1.26 8.12
N HIS A 84 29.47 -1.16 7.28
CA HIS A 84 29.33 -0.66 5.91
C HIS A 84 28.39 -1.54 5.06
N ASP A 85 28.51 -2.86 5.16
CA ASP A 85 27.60 -3.80 4.47
C ASP A 85 26.14 -3.63 4.94
N LEU A 86 25.93 -3.34 6.24
CA LEU A 86 24.61 -3.07 6.80
C LEU A 86 24.05 -1.74 6.28
N GLU A 87 24.87 -0.68 6.21
CA GLU A 87 24.46 0.60 5.63
C GLU A 87 24.00 0.44 4.18
N GLN A 88 24.77 -0.30 3.36
CA GLN A 88 24.39 -0.58 1.98
C GLN A 88 23.06 -1.35 1.88
N ARG A 89 22.85 -2.35 2.75
CA ARG A 89 21.58 -3.09 2.82
C ARG A 89 20.41 -2.20 3.24
N ILE A 90 20.61 -1.32 4.22
CA ILE A 90 19.61 -0.35 4.66
C ILE A 90 19.21 0.56 3.49
N GLU A 91 20.19 1.07 2.75
CA GLU A 91 19.94 1.92 1.60
C GLU A 91 19.19 1.18 0.49
N GLN A 92 19.56 -0.06 0.20
CA GLN A 92 18.84 -0.90 -0.76
C GLN A 92 17.40 -1.18 -0.32
N LEU A 93 17.17 -1.45 0.97
CA LEU A 93 15.84 -1.67 1.52
C LEU A 93 14.99 -0.39 1.49
N ARG A 94 15.59 0.78 1.73
CA ARG A 94 14.92 2.09 1.60
C ARG A 94 14.48 2.33 0.15
N ARG A 95 15.37 2.15 -0.82
CA ARG A 95 15.04 2.26 -2.25
C ARG A 95 13.94 1.30 -2.67
N THR A 96 14.03 0.05 -2.22
CA THR A 96 12.99 -0.96 -2.50
C THR A 96 11.65 -0.52 -1.91
N ARG A 97 11.64 0.02 -0.68
CA ARG A 97 10.43 0.54 -0.04
C ARG A 97 9.86 1.75 -0.77
N GLU A 98 10.71 2.64 -1.28
CA GLU A 98 10.30 3.78 -2.12
C GLU A 98 9.69 3.30 -3.43
N GLN A 99 10.32 2.34 -4.11
CA GLN A 99 9.76 1.72 -5.32
C GLN A 99 8.40 1.06 -5.05
N LEU A 100 8.28 0.32 -3.94
CA LEU A 100 6.99 -0.25 -3.52
C LEU A 100 5.97 0.84 -3.18
N THR A 101 6.40 1.98 -2.63
CA THR A 101 5.52 3.12 -2.37
C THR A 101 5.10 3.81 -3.67
N GLN A 102 5.97 3.89 -4.67
CA GLN A 102 5.61 4.37 -6.02
C GLN A 102 4.62 3.43 -6.70
N LEU A 103 4.82 2.12 -6.58
CA LEU A 103 3.87 1.10 -7.06
C LEU A 103 2.54 1.17 -6.30
N ARG A 104 2.56 1.41 -4.98
CA ARG A 104 1.36 1.63 -4.16
C ARG A 104 0.73 3.01 -4.36
N GLY A 105 1.49 3.98 -4.86
CA GLY A 105 1.00 5.26 -5.38
C GLY A 105 0.10 5.08 -6.61
N GLY A 106 -0.08 3.82 -7.05
CA GLY A 106 -1.31 3.24 -7.57
C GLY A 106 -1.61 3.68 -8.98
N ASP A 107 -1.82 4.97 -9.14
CA ASP A 107 -2.31 5.61 -10.36
C ASP A 107 -1.42 6.79 -10.79
N ARG A 108 -0.64 7.42 -9.89
CA ARG A 108 0.29 8.52 -10.23
C ARG A 108 1.36 8.15 -11.27
N LEU A 109 1.60 6.86 -11.48
CA LEU A 109 2.50 6.34 -12.52
C LEU A 109 1.81 6.21 -13.89
N TYR A 110 0.47 6.18 -13.92
CA TYR A 110 -0.34 5.87 -15.09
C TYR A 110 -1.21 7.04 -15.56
N VAL A 111 -1.51 7.99 -14.66
CA VAL A 111 -2.29 9.20 -14.94
C VAL A 111 -1.58 10.46 -14.44
N SER A 112 -1.97 11.61 -14.96
CA SER A 112 -1.52 12.92 -14.45
C SER A 112 -1.75 13.10 -12.95
N ALA A 113 -0.96 14.00 -12.33
CA ALA A 113 -1.04 14.30 -10.90
C ALA A 113 -2.46 14.72 -10.46
N ASP A 114 -3.12 15.59 -11.25
CA ASP A 114 -4.48 16.07 -10.94
C ASP A 114 -5.52 14.93 -10.91
N VAL A 115 -5.37 13.94 -11.79
CA VAL A 115 -6.26 12.77 -11.80
C VAL A 115 -5.95 11.85 -10.64
N ALA A 116 -4.68 11.62 -10.33
CA ALA A 116 -4.34 10.78 -9.18
C ALA A 116 -4.82 11.38 -7.86
N ASP A 117 -4.70 12.70 -7.69
CA ASP A 117 -5.23 13.42 -6.53
C ASP A 117 -6.75 13.26 -6.44
N HIS A 118 -7.46 13.35 -7.57
CA HIS A 118 -8.90 13.08 -7.64
C HIS A 118 -9.27 11.64 -7.29
N LEU A 119 -8.50 10.64 -7.74
CA LEU A 119 -8.76 9.23 -7.39
C LEU A 119 -8.52 8.97 -5.90
N ASP A 120 -7.53 9.64 -5.30
CA ASP A 120 -7.30 9.60 -3.85
C ASP A 120 -8.45 10.27 -3.08
N GLU A 121 -8.96 11.42 -3.55
CA GLU A 121 -10.17 12.05 -3.00
C GLU A 121 -11.38 11.09 -3.05
N LEU A 122 -11.61 10.39 -4.16
CA LEU A 122 -12.71 9.41 -4.27
C LEU A 122 -12.56 8.26 -3.27
N ARG A 123 -11.34 7.77 -3.03
CA ARG A 123 -11.06 6.75 -1.99
C ARG A 123 -11.44 7.24 -0.61
N GLU A 124 -11.06 8.48 -0.26
CA GLU A 124 -11.39 9.08 1.03
C GLU A 124 -12.90 9.29 1.22
N LEU A 125 -13.63 9.53 0.13
CA LEU A 125 -15.09 9.65 0.11
C LEU A 125 -15.82 8.30 0.23
N GLY A 126 -15.10 7.18 0.20
CA GLY A 126 -15.68 5.83 0.35
C GLY A 126 -16.25 5.24 -0.93
N VAL A 127 -15.85 5.75 -2.09
CA VAL A 127 -16.18 5.15 -3.39
C VAL A 127 -15.55 3.75 -3.48
N SER A 128 -16.26 2.81 -4.10
CA SER A 128 -15.76 1.44 -4.26
C SER A 128 -14.50 1.38 -5.12
N GLU A 129 -13.61 0.44 -4.80
CA GLU A 129 -12.38 0.19 -5.58
C GLU A 129 -12.69 -0.16 -7.05
N ARG A 130 -13.86 -0.77 -7.32
CA ARG A 130 -14.34 -1.02 -8.69
C ARG A 130 -14.52 0.29 -9.46
N GLN A 131 -15.23 1.24 -8.86
CA GLN A 131 -15.50 2.53 -9.50
C GLN A 131 -14.22 3.35 -9.65
N ILE A 132 -13.31 3.30 -8.68
CA ILE A 132 -11.98 3.94 -8.78
C ILE A 132 -11.15 3.36 -9.94
N GLN A 133 -11.17 2.04 -10.12
CA GLN A 133 -10.48 1.40 -11.25
C GLN A 133 -11.07 1.80 -12.60
N LEU A 134 -12.41 1.86 -12.69
CA LEU A 134 -13.10 2.29 -13.91
C LEU A 134 -12.82 3.76 -14.24
N GLU A 135 -12.82 4.64 -13.23
CA GLU A 135 -12.43 6.04 -13.36
C GLU A 135 -10.99 6.16 -13.87
N ARG A 136 -10.04 5.46 -13.23
CA ARG A 136 -8.64 5.44 -13.64
C ARG A 136 -8.48 5.01 -15.11
N ASP A 137 -9.04 3.87 -15.47
CA ASP A 137 -8.90 3.30 -16.82
C ASP A 137 -9.54 4.25 -17.86
N GLY A 138 -10.62 4.92 -17.50
CA GLY A 138 -11.22 5.97 -18.31
C GLY A 138 -10.30 7.18 -18.50
N TRP A 139 -9.69 7.68 -17.41
CA TRP A 139 -8.74 8.79 -17.47
C TRP A 139 -7.49 8.47 -18.29
N ILE A 140 -6.97 7.24 -18.22
CA ILE A 140 -5.82 6.80 -19.04
C ILE A 140 -6.14 6.92 -20.53
N LEU A 141 -7.29 6.39 -20.96
CA LEU A 141 -7.73 6.47 -22.36
C LEU A 141 -7.94 7.93 -22.79
N MET A 142 -8.54 8.73 -21.91
CA MET A 142 -8.85 10.12 -22.20
C MET A 142 -7.60 11.00 -22.29
N GLN A 143 -6.63 10.82 -21.41
CA GLN A 143 -5.34 11.50 -21.47
C GLN A 143 -4.56 11.09 -22.72
N THR A 144 -4.68 9.83 -23.15
CA THR A 144 -4.03 9.34 -24.37
C THR A 144 -4.66 9.96 -25.63
N ALA A 145 -5.98 10.10 -25.67
CA ALA A 145 -6.70 10.65 -26.82
C ALA A 145 -6.63 12.19 -26.88
N SER A 146 -6.82 12.88 -25.75
CA SER A 146 -6.79 14.35 -25.70
C SER A 146 -6.33 14.85 -24.32
N PRO A 147 -5.01 15.11 -24.14
CA PRO A 147 -4.48 15.62 -22.88
C PRO A 147 -5.10 16.94 -22.42
N THR A 148 -5.39 17.84 -23.36
CA THR A 148 -5.96 19.17 -23.06
C THR A 148 -7.42 19.07 -22.60
N ALA A 149 -8.24 18.23 -23.25
CA ALA A 149 -9.61 18.00 -22.82
C ALA A 149 -9.67 17.28 -21.46
N ALA A 150 -8.77 16.31 -21.24
CA ALA A 150 -8.66 15.62 -19.96
C ALA A 150 -8.37 16.60 -18.81
N ALA A 151 -7.46 17.56 -19.00
CA ALA A 151 -7.15 18.58 -17.99
C ALA A 151 -8.35 19.50 -17.67
N ALA A 152 -9.13 19.89 -18.68
CA ALA A 152 -10.33 20.72 -18.45
C ALA A 152 -11.43 19.94 -17.71
N TRP A 153 -11.66 18.68 -18.08
CA TRP A 153 -12.68 17.85 -17.46
C TRP A 153 -12.33 17.39 -16.05
N ILE A 154 -11.05 17.14 -15.73
CA ILE A 154 -10.70 16.80 -14.35
C ILE A 154 -10.95 17.99 -13.42
N ALA A 155 -10.66 19.21 -13.87
CA ALA A 155 -10.96 20.42 -13.13
C ALA A 155 -12.47 20.60 -12.93
N GLU A 156 -13.27 20.44 -13.98
CA GLU A 156 -14.73 20.49 -13.90
C GLU A 156 -15.29 19.41 -12.97
N LYS A 157 -14.84 18.16 -13.11
CA LYS A 157 -15.31 17.03 -12.31
C LYS A 157 -14.98 17.19 -10.82
N ARG A 158 -13.81 17.75 -10.48
CA ARG A 158 -13.48 18.10 -9.09
C ARG A 158 -14.44 19.16 -8.55
N THR A 159 -14.73 20.20 -9.33
CA THR A 159 -15.76 21.21 -8.96
C THR A 159 -17.15 20.59 -8.77
N LEU A 160 -17.50 19.54 -9.54
CA LEU A 160 -18.75 18.82 -9.33
C LEU A 160 -18.79 18.10 -7.98
N LEU A 161 -17.70 17.44 -7.60
CA LEU A 161 -17.63 16.69 -6.34
C LEU A 161 -17.54 17.57 -5.08
N ASP A 162 -17.23 18.86 -5.24
CA ASP A 162 -17.35 19.84 -4.16
C ASP A 162 -18.82 20.07 -3.76
N ASP A 163 -19.77 19.85 -4.66
CA ASP A 163 -21.20 19.88 -4.35
C ASP A 163 -21.59 18.62 -3.56
N ALA A 164 -22.05 18.82 -2.33
CA ALA A 164 -22.49 17.74 -1.44
C ALA A 164 -23.66 16.93 -2.02
N GLU A 165 -24.55 17.56 -2.80
CA GLU A 165 -25.67 16.88 -3.43
C GLU A 165 -25.21 15.97 -4.57
N PHE A 166 -24.30 16.47 -5.42
CA PHE A 166 -23.70 15.66 -6.48
C PHE A 166 -22.86 14.50 -5.92
N ARG A 167 -22.11 14.75 -4.85
CA ARG A 167 -21.35 13.71 -4.15
C ARG A 167 -22.25 12.60 -3.63
N ALA A 168 -23.40 12.94 -3.04
CA ALA A 168 -24.38 11.95 -2.59
C ALA A 168 -24.93 11.14 -3.77
N ILE A 169 -25.28 11.79 -4.88
CA ILE A 169 -25.72 11.11 -6.12
C ILE A 169 -24.63 10.17 -6.64
N TYR A 170 -23.37 10.60 -6.65
CA TYR A 170 -22.24 9.82 -7.13
C TYR A 170 -22.02 8.54 -6.28
N LEU A 171 -22.09 8.66 -4.95
CA LEU A 171 -21.98 7.51 -4.03
C LEU A 171 -23.19 6.57 -4.15
N ASP A 172 -24.41 7.12 -4.26
CA ASP A 172 -25.62 6.32 -4.46
C ASP A 172 -25.56 5.55 -5.80
N TYR A 173 -25.01 6.17 -6.85
CA TYR A 173 -24.79 5.55 -8.16
C TYR A 173 -23.83 4.35 -8.06
N ASP A 174 -22.72 4.50 -7.34
CA ASP A 174 -21.79 3.39 -7.08
C ASP A 174 -22.43 2.27 -6.23
N ALA A 175 -23.23 2.64 -5.23
CA ALA A 175 -23.87 1.70 -4.32
C ALA A 175 -24.97 0.84 -4.97
N VAL A 176 -25.66 1.35 -6.00
CA VAL A 176 -26.71 0.60 -6.70
C VAL A 176 -26.16 -0.38 -7.75
N TYR A 177 -24.85 -0.40 -8.01
CA TYR A 177 -24.25 -1.21 -9.06
C TYR A 177 -24.62 -2.70 -8.98
N ASP A 178 -24.54 -3.32 -7.80
CA ASP A 178 -24.84 -4.75 -7.60
C ASP A 178 -26.31 -5.02 -7.28
N CYS A 179 -27.17 -4.02 -7.39
CA CYS A 179 -28.59 -4.13 -7.03
C CYS A 179 -29.43 -4.74 -8.15
N SER A 180 -30.62 -5.19 -7.79
CA SER A 180 -31.59 -5.67 -8.77
C SER A 180 -32.10 -4.50 -9.64
N PRO A 181 -32.38 -4.70 -10.93
CA PRO A 181 -33.08 -3.72 -11.76
C PRO A 181 -34.47 -3.31 -11.22
N ALA A 182 -35.04 -4.11 -10.31
CA ALA A 182 -36.30 -3.81 -9.64
C ALA A 182 -36.13 -3.12 -8.28
N ASP A 183 -34.90 -2.69 -7.94
CA ASP A 183 -34.63 -2.02 -6.65
C ASP A 183 -35.40 -0.69 -6.57
N PRO A 184 -36.17 -0.45 -5.48
CA PRO A 184 -37.00 0.74 -5.32
C PRO A 184 -36.20 2.04 -5.21
N ARG A 185 -34.87 1.98 -5.00
CA ARG A 185 -34.00 3.15 -4.95
C ARG A 185 -33.69 3.73 -6.33
N LEU A 186 -33.81 2.94 -7.40
CA LEU A 186 -33.44 3.39 -8.77
C LEU A 186 -34.29 4.54 -9.29
N PRO A 187 -35.63 4.56 -9.14
CA PRO A 187 -36.47 5.68 -9.58
C PRO A 187 -36.18 6.98 -8.82
N GLU A 188 -35.99 6.88 -7.50
CA GLU A 188 -35.66 8.05 -6.66
C GLU A 188 -34.30 8.65 -7.05
N LEU A 189 -33.29 7.79 -7.23
CA LEU A 189 -31.97 8.22 -7.68
C LEU A 189 -32.02 8.85 -9.08
N ALA A 190 -32.79 8.28 -10.01
CA ALA A 190 -32.97 8.84 -11.34
C ALA A 190 -33.64 10.23 -11.31
N ALA A 191 -34.69 10.42 -10.50
CA ALA A 191 -35.36 11.71 -10.34
C ALA A 191 -34.42 12.77 -9.73
N ARG A 192 -33.74 12.45 -8.62
CA ARG A 192 -32.74 13.34 -7.98
C ARG A 192 -31.65 13.75 -8.96
N THR A 193 -31.16 12.79 -9.75
CA THR A 193 -30.14 13.04 -10.77
C THR A 193 -30.65 14.00 -11.84
N ARG A 194 -31.87 13.78 -12.39
CA ARG A 194 -32.50 14.69 -13.36
C ARG A 194 -32.68 16.10 -12.80
N GLU A 195 -33.20 16.24 -11.60
CA GLU A 195 -33.42 17.55 -10.95
C GLU A 195 -32.13 18.33 -10.71
N TRP A 196 -31.06 17.64 -10.32
CA TRP A 196 -29.75 18.25 -10.14
C TRP A 196 -29.18 18.74 -11.48
N PHE A 197 -29.22 17.90 -12.54
CA PHE A 197 -28.77 18.31 -13.87
C PHE A 197 -29.64 19.45 -14.45
N ALA A 198 -30.95 19.43 -14.27
CA ALA A 198 -31.85 20.49 -14.75
C ALA A 198 -31.58 21.86 -14.10
N ARG A 199 -31.17 21.88 -12.82
CA ARG A 199 -30.71 23.12 -12.15
C ARG A 199 -29.39 23.61 -12.71
N ARG A 200 -28.52 22.70 -13.15
CA ARG A 200 -27.16 22.99 -13.62
C ARG A 200 -27.06 23.31 -15.11
N ASP A 201 -27.91 22.77 -15.98
CA ASP A 201 -27.90 23.00 -17.44
C ASP A 201 -28.05 24.47 -17.85
N ASN A 202 -28.38 25.36 -16.90
CA ASN A 202 -28.28 26.82 -17.06
C ASN A 202 -26.84 27.37 -16.94
N ALA A 203 -25.83 26.55 -16.70
CA ALA A 203 -24.43 26.93 -16.48
C ALA A 203 -23.46 26.03 -17.30
N THR A 204 -23.19 26.48 -18.53
CA THR A 204 -22.04 26.17 -19.39
C THR A 204 -21.67 24.69 -19.62
N THR A 205 -21.95 24.19 -20.83
CA THR A 205 -21.42 22.91 -21.34
C THR A 205 -20.09 23.13 -22.08
N VAL A 206 -19.00 22.53 -21.62
CA VAL A 206 -17.80 22.36 -22.45
C VAL A 206 -18.14 21.32 -23.52
N VAL A 207 -18.25 21.74 -24.78
CA VAL A 207 -18.53 20.81 -25.89
C VAL A 207 -17.30 19.92 -26.13
N PRO A 208 -17.43 18.58 -26.04
CA PRO A 208 -16.33 17.66 -26.32
C PRO A 208 -15.86 17.77 -27.78
N ASP A 209 -14.55 17.71 -28.01
CA ASP A 209 -14.02 17.43 -29.36
C ASP A 209 -14.23 15.93 -29.73
N HIS A 210 -14.06 15.61 -31.01
CA HIS A 210 -14.30 14.28 -31.57
C HIS A 210 -13.48 13.19 -30.86
N ASP A 211 -12.19 13.42 -30.61
CA ASP A 211 -11.30 12.45 -29.94
C ASP A 211 -11.73 12.19 -28.48
N ALA A 212 -12.26 13.21 -27.81
CA ALA A 212 -12.79 13.09 -26.46
C ALA A 212 -14.12 12.30 -26.44
N THR A 213 -14.92 12.44 -27.50
CA THR A 213 -16.15 11.64 -27.69
C THR A 213 -15.82 10.16 -27.93
N ILE A 214 -14.80 9.87 -28.74
CA ILE A 214 -14.31 8.49 -28.95
C ILE A 214 -13.77 7.88 -27.66
N ALA A 215 -13.01 8.66 -26.87
CA ALA A 215 -12.53 8.21 -25.57
C ALA A 215 -13.70 7.87 -24.62
N GLN A 216 -14.73 8.72 -24.51
CA GLN A 216 -15.92 8.44 -23.69
C GLN A 216 -16.65 7.15 -24.11
N LEU A 217 -16.77 6.91 -25.42
CA LEU A 217 -17.37 5.68 -25.94
C LEU A 217 -16.52 4.45 -25.59
N ALA A 218 -15.20 4.59 -25.60
CA ALA A 218 -14.28 3.52 -25.18
C ALA A 218 -14.40 3.22 -23.68
N VAL A 219 -14.55 4.24 -22.81
CA VAL A 219 -14.78 4.04 -21.37
C VAL A 219 -16.07 3.26 -21.11
N ARG A 220 -17.17 3.62 -21.78
CA ARG A 220 -18.47 2.92 -21.64
C ARG A 220 -18.44 1.47 -22.13
N SER A 221 -17.45 1.13 -22.95
CA SER A 221 -17.28 -0.22 -23.49
C SER A 221 -16.34 -1.09 -22.64
N GLN A 222 -15.84 -0.59 -21.50
CA GLN A 222 -14.95 -1.33 -20.62
C GLN A 222 -15.70 -2.41 -19.81
N PRO A 223 -15.07 -3.57 -19.54
CA PRO A 223 -15.62 -4.55 -18.61
C PRO A 223 -15.89 -3.92 -17.24
N GLY A 224 -17.10 -4.10 -16.71
CA GLY A 224 -17.53 -3.47 -15.46
C GLY A 224 -18.17 -2.09 -15.61
N ALA A 225 -18.16 -1.49 -16.81
CA ALA A 225 -18.80 -0.20 -17.09
C ALA A 225 -20.31 -0.27 -17.34
N THR A 226 -20.91 -1.45 -17.22
CA THR A 226 -22.34 -1.69 -17.32
C THR A 226 -22.81 -2.56 -16.15
N SER A 227 -24.05 -2.35 -15.74
CA SER A 227 -24.76 -3.17 -14.76
C SER A 227 -26.25 -3.14 -15.10
N PRO A 228 -27.01 -4.24 -14.89
CA PRO A 228 -28.46 -4.24 -15.06
C PRO A 228 -29.18 -3.11 -14.29
N ALA A 229 -28.68 -2.72 -13.12
CA ALA A 229 -29.24 -1.61 -12.35
C ALA A 229 -28.95 -0.25 -12.98
N TRP A 230 -27.72 -0.04 -13.49
CA TRP A 230 -27.33 1.18 -14.19
C TRP A 230 -28.04 1.33 -15.53
N ASP A 231 -28.24 0.23 -16.26
CA ASP A 231 -29.01 0.23 -17.51
C ASP A 231 -30.46 0.67 -17.25
N ARG A 232 -31.08 0.13 -16.20
CA ARG A 232 -32.44 0.54 -15.79
C ARG A 232 -32.49 1.99 -15.33
N LEU A 233 -31.49 2.45 -14.57
CA LEU A 233 -31.39 3.85 -14.15
C LEU A 233 -31.25 4.78 -15.38
N ALA A 234 -30.46 4.39 -16.39
CA ALA A 234 -30.34 5.12 -17.64
C ALA A 234 -31.62 5.14 -18.49
N GLU A 235 -32.49 4.13 -18.39
CA GLU A 235 -33.85 4.17 -18.94
C GLU A 235 -34.74 5.15 -18.19
N LEU A 236 -34.77 5.09 -16.86
CA LEU A 236 -35.57 5.96 -16.00
C LEU A 236 -35.18 7.44 -16.11
N MET A 237 -33.93 7.75 -16.45
CA MET A 237 -33.50 9.12 -16.75
C MET A 237 -33.96 9.62 -18.14
N ARG A 238 -34.28 8.71 -19.07
CA ARG A 238 -34.77 9.04 -20.43
C ARG A 238 -36.30 9.08 -20.52
N GLU A 239 -36.99 8.35 -19.65
CA GLU A 239 -38.45 8.42 -19.54
C GLU A 239 -38.85 9.85 -19.11
N PRO A 240 -39.69 10.56 -19.89
CA PRO A 240 -40.25 11.83 -19.43
C PRO A 240 -41.10 11.56 -18.18
N ASP A 241 -41.12 12.49 -17.22
CA ASP A 241 -41.97 12.36 -16.02
C ASP A 241 -43.44 12.18 -16.44
N GLU A 242 -43.90 10.93 -16.52
CA GLU A 242 -45.32 10.62 -16.60
C GLU A 242 -45.91 10.74 -15.19
N GLY A 243 -46.19 11.98 -14.80
CA GLY A 243 -47.32 12.27 -13.91
C GLY A 243 -47.03 13.10 -12.66
N LYS A 244 -47.37 14.40 -12.72
CA LYS A 244 -48.59 14.90 -12.06
C LYS A 244 -49.07 16.22 -12.64
#